data_AF-A0A928PWN9-F1
#
_entry.id   AF-A0A928PWN9-F1
#
_cell.length_a   1.000
_cell.length_b   1.000
_cell.length_c   1.000
_cell.angle_alpha   90.00
_cell.angle_beta   90.00
_cell.angle_gamma   90.00
#
_symmetry.space_group_name_H-M   'P 1'
#
loop_
_entity.id
_entity.type
_entity.pdbx_description
1 polymer ?
#
loop_
_entity_poly.entity_id
_entity_poly.type
_entity_poly.pdbx_seq_one_letter_code
_entity_poly.pdbx_strand_id
1 'polypeptide(L)'
;MNTETFKLIENYMLSCMGDSAHDKDHIYRVLYNALDIASTEQNLDYDVLICACLLHDIGRKEQFENPSLCHAQVGGEKAYQFLLDNNFSNDFADKVKHCIVTHRFRQNNPPQTLEAKILFDADKIDATGTLGIARTLFYKGNVCEPLYSLLPNGRVSDGTNDERPSFFQEYKYKLEKLYSRFYTARGNEIAKERWKTAVSFYEDMKREVSDSYDKGMDLLNKIIQ
;
A
#
# COMPACT_ATOMS: atom_id res chain seq x y z
N MET A 1 -5.07 -12.33 -22.67
CA MET A 1 -5.78 -13.17 -21.69
C MET A 1 -7.23 -13.26 -22.08
N ASN A 2 -7.81 -14.46 -22.16
CA ASN A 2 -9.23 -14.62 -22.44
C ASN A 2 -10.06 -14.56 -21.13
N THR A 3 -11.39 -14.50 -21.24
CA THR A 3 -12.29 -14.38 -20.09
C THR A 3 -12.22 -15.57 -19.14
N GLU A 4 -12.00 -16.78 -19.64
CA GLU A 4 -11.91 -17.99 -18.80
C GLU A 4 -10.65 -17.95 -17.92
N THR A 5 -9.51 -17.60 -18.52
CA THR A 5 -8.24 -17.41 -17.80
C THR A 5 -8.35 -16.30 -16.77
N PHE A 6 -8.97 -15.17 -17.11
CA PHE A 6 -9.19 -14.08 -16.16
C PHE A 6 -10.02 -14.54 -14.96
N LYS A 7 -11.16 -15.20 -15.20
CA LYS A 7 -12.05 -15.71 -14.14
C LYS A 7 -11.36 -16.75 -13.26
N LEU A 8 -10.51 -17.60 -13.83
CA LEU A 8 -9.73 -18.58 -13.06
C LEU A 8 -8.82 -17.87 -12.03
N ILE A 9 -8.06 -16.87 -12.48
CA ILE A 9 -7.14 -16.10 -11.62
C ILE A 9 -7.93 -15.27 -10.61
N GLU A 10 -9.00 -14.60 -11.05
CA GLU A 10 -9.88 -13.81 -10.19
C GLU A 10 -10.52 -14.65 -9.08
N ASN A 11 -11.04 -15.83 -9.40
CA ASN A 11 -11.62 -16.72 -8.39
C ASN A 11 -10.59 -17.16 -7.35
N TYR A 12 -9.35 -17.41 -7.77
CA TYR A 12 -8.28 -17.73 -6.82
C TYR A 12 -7.93 -16.54 -5.93
N MET A 13 -7.83 -15.34 -6.50
CA MET A 13 -7.68 -14.10 -5.74
C MET A 13 -8.81 -13.95 -4.70
N LEU A 14 -10.07 -14.07 -5.12
CA LEU A 14 -11.24 -13.95 -4.24
C LEU A 14 -11.22 -14.98 -3.11
N SER A 15 -10.77 -16.21 -3.39
CA SER A 15 -10.63 -17.26 -2.35
C SER A 15 -9.57 -16.93 -1.28
N CYS A 16 -8.65 -16.01 -1.58
CA CYS A 16 -7.60 -15.56 -0.66
C CYS A 16 -7.98 -14.31 0.14
N MET A 17 -9.03 -13.55 -0.27
CA MET A 17 -9.42 -12.29 0.38
C MET A 17 -10.39 -12.55 1.54
N GLY A 18 -9.88 -12.58 2.78
CA GLY A 18 -10.64 -12.92 3.99
C GLY A 18 -10.83 -11.80 5.02
N ASP A 19 -10.31 -10.59 4.78
CA ASP A 19 -10.45 -9.45 5.70
C ASP A 19 -10.78 -8.12 5.00
N SER A 20 -11.37 -7.20 5.76
CA SER A 20 -11.87 -5.90 5.29
C SER A 20 -10.79 -4.87 4.91
N ALA A 21 -9.52 -5.07 5.27
CA ALA A 21 -8.44 -4.12 4.93
C ALA A 21 -7.82 -4.46 3.56
N HIS A 22 -7.82 -5.74 3.23
CA HIS A 22 -7.36 -6.33 1.98
C HIS A 22 -8.55 -6.85 1.17
N ASP A 23 -9.60 -6.03 1.10
CA ASP A 23 -10.79 -6.34 0.33
C ASP A 23 -10.46 -6.32 -1.17
N LYS A 24 -11.13 -7.19 -1.95
CA LYS A 24 -11.01 -7.31 -3.41
C LYS A 24 -11.08 -5.95 -4.13
N ASP A 25 -11.77 -4.98 -3.54
CA ASP A 25 -11.91 -3.63 -4.08
C ASP A 25 -10.56 -2.89 -4.15
N HIS A 26 -9.63 -3.15 -3.23
CA HIS A 26 -8.24 -2.68 -3.36
C HIS A 26 -7.58 -3.27 -4.59
N ILE A 27 -7.69 -4.59 -4.77
CA ILE A 27 -7.11 -5.30 -5.91
C ILE A 27 -7.66 -4.74 -7.23
N TYR A 28 -8.97 -4.52 -7.32
CA TYR A 28 -9.59 -3.93 -8.51
C TYR A 28 -9.14 -2.49 -8.76
N ARG A 29 -9.06 -1.64 -7.73
CA ARG A 29 -8.52 -0.28 -7.91
C ARG A 29 -7.07 -0.30 -8.38
N VAL A 30 -6.24 -1.18 -7.84
CA VAL A 30 -4.87 -1.39 -8.32
C VAL A 30 -4.86 -1.83 -9.77
N LEU A 31 -5.68 -2.81 -10.15
CA LEU A 31 -5.80 -3.26 -11.54
C LEU A 31 -6.22 -2.09 -12.46
N TYR A 32 -7.21 -1.30 -12.09
CA TYR A 32 -7.69 -0.20 -12.93
C TYR A 32 -6.69 0.95 -13.03
N ASN A 33 -5.99 1.28 -11.94
CA ASN A 33 -4.87 2.23 -11.99
C ASN A 33 -3.74 1.70 -12.90
N ALA A 34 -3.44 0.40 -12.82
CA ALA A 34 -2.43 -0.23 -13.66
C ALA A 34 -2.80 -0.16 -15.14
N LEU A 35 -4.08 -0.35 -15.48
CA LEU A 35 -4.59 -0.21 -16.85
C LEU A 35 -4.55 1.24 -17.36
N ASP A 36 -4.85 2.24 -16.51
CA ASP A 36 -4.67 3.66 -16.86
C ASP A 36 -3.19 3.95 -17.19
N ILE A 37 -2.27 3.58 -16.30
CA ILE A 37 -0.83 3.75 -16.54
C ILE A 37 -0.38 3.02 -17.81
N ALA A 38 -0.77 1.75 -17.96
CA ALA A 38 -0.43 0.91 -19.12
C ALA A 38 -0.88 1.52 -20.46
N SER A 39 -1.99 2.27 -20.47
CA SER A 39 -2.49 2.94 -21.68
C SER A 39 -1.52 4.00 -22.24
N THR A 40 -0.56 4.46 -21.43
CA THR A 40 0.45 5.45 -21.79
C THR A 40 1.82 4.86 -22.12
N GLU A 41 1.96 3.53 -22.01
CA GLU A 41 3.24 2.81 -22.16
C GLU A 41 3.24 1.91 -23.43
N GLN A 42 4.42 1.48 -23.88
CA GLN A 42 4.58 0.60 -25.06
C GLN A 42 5.29 -0.71 -24.70
N ASN A 43 5.08 -1.76 -25.51
CA ASN A 43 5.72 -3.08 -25.37
C ASN A 43 5.45 -3.78 -24.02
N LEU A 44 4.21 -3.68 -23.54
CA LEU A 44 3.75 -4.28 -22.29
C LEU A 44 3.13 -5.67 -22.51
N ASP A 45 3.45 -6.63 -21.64
CA ASP A 45 2.69 -7.86 -21.51
C ASP A 45 1.50 -7.66 -20.55
N TYR A 46 0.32 -7.39 -21.15
CA TYR A 46 -0.92 -7.21 -20.39
C TYR A 46 -1.32 -8.44 -19.58
N ASP A 47 -0.98 -9.64 -20.02
CA ASP A 47 -1.39 -10.87 -19.33
C ASP A 47 -0.60 -11.01 -18.03
N VAL A 48 0.70 -10.73 -18.07
CA VAL A 48 1.56 -10.66 -16.88
C VAL A 48 1.08 -9.56 -15.94
N LEU A 49 0.83 -8.34 -16.45
CA LEU A 49 0.40 -7.22 -15.61
C LEU A 49 -0.92 -7.51 -14.90
N ILE A 50 -1.95 -7.93 -15.65
CA ILE A 50 -3.28 -8.23 -15.08
C ILE A 50 -3.17 -9.34 -14.03
N CYS A 51 -2.44 -10.42 -14.34
CA CYS A 51 -2.25 -11.53 -13.40
C CYS A 51 -1.51 -11.07 -12.14
N ALA A 52 -0.45 -10.26 -12.29
CA ALA A 52 0.31 -9.75 -11.15
C ALA A 52 -0.53 -8.81 -10.28
N CYS A 53 -1.34 -7.92 -10.87
CA CYS A 53 -2.27 -7.07 -10.14
C CYS A 53 -3.27 -7.88 -9.31
N LEU A 54 -3.89 -8.91 -9.90
CA LEU A 54 -4.85 -9.76 -9.20
C LEU A 54 -4.21 -10.53 -8.03
N LEU A 55 -2.95 -10.94 -8.16
CA LEU A 55 -2.31 -11.85 -7.20
C LEU A 55 -1.35 -11.17 -6.22
N HIS A 56 -1.05 -9.87 -6.33
CA HIS A 56 0.05 -9.26 -5.57
C HIS A 56 -0.06 -9.34 -4.04
N ASP A 57 -1.29 -9.35 -3.51
CA ASP A 57 -1.56 -9.29 -2.06
C ASP A 57 -2.13 -10.60 -1.49
N ILE A 58 -2.11 -11.72 -2.23
CA ILE A 58 -2.63 -13.03 -1.77
C ILE A 58 -1.82 -13.67 -0.62
N GLY A 59 -0.65 -13.11 -0.28
CA GLY A 59 0.18 -13.52 0.86
C GLY A 59 -0.08 -12.73 2.16
N ARG A 60 -1.10 -11.86 2.18
CA ARG A 60 -1.38 -10.98 3.33
C ARG A 60 -1.87 -11.72 4.56
N LYS A 61 -2.72 -12.73 4.37
CA LYS A 61 -3.22 -13.57 5.47
C LYS A 61 -2.07 -14.17 6.26
N GLU A 62 -1.08 -14.73 5.58
CA GLU A 62 0.10 -15.33 6.22
C GLU A 62 0.96 -14.29 6.95
N GLN A 63 1.06 -13.06 6.42
CA GLN A 63 1.73 -11.97 7.13
C GLN A 63 0.97 -11.54 8.38
N PHE A 64 -0.37 -11.58 8.39
CA PHE A 64 -1.14 -11.31 9.60
C PHE A 64 -0.97 -12.40 10.65
N GLU A 65 -1.01 -13.66 10.25
CA GLU A 65 -0.82 -14.80 11.13
C GLU A 65 0.63 -14.86 11.66
N ASN A 66 1.61 -14.46 10.84
CA ASN A 66 3.00 -14.33 11.22
C ASN A 66 3.64 -13.03 10.67
N PRO A 67 3.73 -11.97 11.50
CA PRO A 67 4.29 -10.68 11.11
C PRO A 67 5.77 -10.71 10.64
N SER A 68 6.52 -11.78 10.91
CA SER A 68 7.88 -11.93 10.39
C SER A 68 7.91 -12.25 8.89
N LEU A 69 6.79 -12.70 8.32
CA LEU A 69 6.68 -13.03 6.90
C LEU A 69 6.45 -11.78 6.05
N CYS A 70 7.01 -11.80 4.85
CA CYS A 70 6.75 -10.79 3.85
C CYS A 70 5.67 -11.26 2.90
N HIS A 71 4.51 -10.58 2.91
CA HIS A 71 3.37 -10.92 2.07
C HIS A 71 3.72 -10.99 0.57
N ALA A 72 4.59 -10.11 0.08
CA ALA A 72 5.02 -10.11 -1.31
C ALA A 72 5.86 -11.34 -1.69
N GLN A 73 6.68 -11.86 -0.76
CA GLN A 73 7.46 -13.08 -1.00
C GLN A 73 6.54 -14.30 -0.97
N VAL A 74 5.74 -14.44 0.08
CA VAL A 74 4.76 -15.52 0.22
C VAL A 74 3.78 -15.51 -0.96
N GLY A 75 3.24 -14.34 -1.30
CA GLY A 75 2.31 -14.15 -2.42
C GLY A 75 2.94 -14.47 -3.77
N GLY A 76 4.22 -14.12 -3.97
CA GLY A 76 4.97 -14.47 -5.18
C GLY A 76 5.12 -15.99 -5.35
N GLU A 77 5.47 -16.71 -4.28
CA GLU A 77 5.55 -18.19 -4.32
C GLU A 77 4.17 -18.83 -4.52
N LYS A 78 3.13 -18.32 -3.84
CA LYS A 78 1.75 -18.81 -4.01
C LYS A 78 1.24 -18.59 -5.43
N ALA A 79 1.52 -17.43 -6.03
CA ALA A 79 1.13 -17.12 -7.39
C ALA A 79 1.88 -18.03 -8.38
N TYR A 80 3.19 -18.24 -8.17
CA TYR A 80 3.99 -19.12 -8.99
C TYR A 80 3.45 -20.55 -9.00
N GLN A 81 3.23 -21.15 -7.82
CA GLN A 81 2.72 -22.51 -7.73
C GLN A 81 1.32 -22.64 -8.34
N PHE A 82 0.42 -21.70 -8.04
CA PHE A 82 -0.93 -21.67 -8.61
C PHE A 82 -0.91 -21.64 -10.15
N LEU A 83 -0.02 -20.85 -10.74
CA LEU A 83 0.10 -20.75 -12.19
C LEU A 83 0.63 -22.07 -12.79
N LEU A 84 1.62 -22.71 -12.17
CA LEU A 84 2.11 -24.02 -12.64
C LEU A 84 1.03 -25.10 -12.55
N ASP A 85 0.28 -25.15 -11.44
CA ASP A 85 -0.80 -26.11 -11.22
C ASP A 85 -1.95 -25.95 -12.24
N ASN A 86 -2.06 -24.76 -12.84
CA ASN A 86 -3.05 -24.43 -13.88
C ASN A 86 -2.45 -24.39 -15.30
N ASN A 87 -1.32 -25.06 -15.53
CA ASN A 87 -0.68 -25.26 -16.84
C ASN A 87 -0.14 -23.98 -17.52
N PHE A 88 0.12 -22.91 -16.77
CA PHE A 88 0.88 -21.79 -17.31
C PHE A 88 2.36 -22.15 -17.43
N SER A 89 3.09 -21.47 -18.33
CA SER A 89 4.53 -21.71 -18.51
C SER A 89 5.33 -21.19 -17.30
N ASN A 90 6.49 -21.81 -17.04
CA ASN A 90 7.44 -21.32 -16.04
C ASN A 90 7.83 -19.86 -16.29
N ASP A 91 8.09 -19.48 -17.55
CA ASP A 91 8.45 -18.11 -17.92
C ASP A 91 7.35 -17.09 -17.54
N PHE A 92 6.08 -17.42 -17.79
CA PHE A 92 4.97 -16.55 -17.39
C PHE A 92 4.87 -16.45 -15.85
N ALA A 93 4.96 -17.59 -15.16
CA ALA A 93 4.88 -17.64 -13.70
C ALA A 93 6.03 -16.86 -13.04
N ASP A 94 7.25 -16.96 -13.56
CA ASP A 94 8.42 -16.21 -13.07
C ASP A 94 8.26 -14.70 -13.28
N LYS A 95 7.73 -14.25 -14.42
CA LYS A 95 7.44 -12.83 -14.68
C LYS A 95 6.40 -12.27 -13.72
N VAL A 96 5.32 -13.01 -13.48
CA VAL A 96 4.29 -12.63 -12.50
C VAL A 96 4.87 -12.58 -11.10
N LYS A 97 5.60 -13.63 -10.69
CA LYS A 97 6.30 -13.68 -9.40
C LYS A 97 7.24 -12.49 -9.21
N HIS A 98 8.05 -12.14 -10.21
CA HIS A 98 8.94 -10.99 -10.17
C HIS A 98 8.18 -9.68 -9.88
N CYS A 99 7.07 -9.44 -10.59
CA CYS A 99 6.23 -8.26 -10.34
C CYS A 99 5.74 -8.22 -8.89
N ILE A 100 5.25 -9.36 -8.38
CA ILE A 100 4.74 -9.46 -7.02
C ILE A 100 5.86 -9.28 -5.98
N VAL A 101 7.02 -9.94 -6.09
CA VAL A 101 8.05 -9.83 -5.04
C VAL A 101 8.70 -8.44 -4.96
N THR A 102 8.62 -7.64 -6.03
CA THR A 102 9.21 -6.30 -6.13
C THR A 102 8.24 -5.15 -5.82
N HIS A 103 6.93 -5.41 -5.60
CA HIS A 103 5.96 -4.32 -5.48
C HIS A 103 6.03 -3.54 -4.15
N ARG A 104 6.84 -3.96 -3.17
CA ARG A 104 6.86 -3.34 -1.82
C ARG A 104 7.68 -2.06 -1.76
N PHE A 105 7.13 -1.05 -1.09
CA PHE A 105 7.84 0.20 -0.80
C PHE A 105 9.05 0.04 0.15
N ARG A 106 8.94 -0.86 1.14
CA ARG A 106 9.92 -1.00 2.24
C ARG A 106 11.10 -1.93 1.91
N GLN A 107 11.22 -2.43 0.67
CA GLN A 107 12.29 -3.37 0.30
C GLN A 107 13.33 -2.72 -0.62
N ASN A 108 14.59 -3.15 -0.47
CA ASN A 108 15.69 -2.82 -1.38
C ASN A 108 15.71 -3.79 -2.58
N ASN A 109 14.54 -4.03 -3.18
CA ASN A 109 14.39 -4.89 -4.36
C ASN A 109 13.54 -4.16 -5.41
N PRO A 110 14.12 -3.20 -6.15
CA PRO A 110 13.36 -2.36 -7.06
C PRO A 110 12.84 -3.14 -8.28
N PRO A 111 11.63 -2.82 -8.79
CA PRO A 111 11.08 -3.44 -9.98
C PRO A 111 11.96 -3.19 -11.22
N GLN A 112 12.29 -4.26 -11.95
CA GLN A 112 13.13 -4.20 -13.14
C GLN A 112 12.31 -4.04 -14.44
N THR A 113 11.27 -4.85 -14.60
CA THR A 113 10.42 -4.88 -15.80
C THR A 113 9.38 -3.76 -15.78
N LEU A 114 8.81 -3.46 -16.95
CA LEU A 114 7.78 -2.44 -17.09
C LEU A 114 6.50 -2.82 -16.33
N GLU A 115 6.07 -4.09 -16.41
CA GLU A 115 4.92 -4.63 -15.69
C GLU A 115 5.10 -4.49 -14.17
N ALA A 116 6.31 -4.76 -13.66
CA ALA A 116 6.62 -4.65 -12.25
C ALA A 116 6.59 -3.18 -11.77
N LYS A 117 7.07 -2.25 -12.60
CA LYS A 117 7.02 -0.80 -12.33
C LYS A 117 5.58 -0.29 -12.32
N ILE A 118 4.76 -0.71 -13.28
CA ILE A 118 3.35 -0.33 -13.36
C ILE A 118 2.58 -0.89 -12.16
N LEU A 119 2.78 -2.16 -11.79
CA LEU A 119 2.15 -2.74 -10.60
C LEU A 119 2.57 -1.97 -9.33
N PHE A 120 3.87 -1.68 -9.18
CA PHE A 120 4.37 -0.91 -8.05
C PHE A 120 3.66 0.44 -7.96
N ASP A 121 3.65 1.20 -9.06
CA ASP A 121 3.03 2.52 -9.12
C ASP A 121 1.53 2.45 -8.83
N ALA A 122 0.80 1.52 -9.46
CA ALA A 122 -0.63 1.34 -9.29
C ALA A 122 -1.02 1.02 -7.84
N ASP A 123 -0.24 0.18 -7.16
CA ASP A 123 -0.39 -0.09 -5.73
C ASP A 123 -0.09 1.16 -4.88
N LYS A 124 0.98 1.90 -5.20
CA LYS A 124 1.29 3.14 -4.46
C LYS A 124 0.24 4.23 -4.66
N ILE A 125 -0.37 4.34 -5.83
CA ILE A 125 -1.47 5.26 -6.08
C ILE A 125 -2.63 4.99 -5.11
N ASP A 126 -2.97 3.73 -4.82
CA ASP A 126 -4.04 3.40 -3.86
C ASP A 126 -3.68 3.73 -2.41
N ALA A 127 -2.39 3.99 -2.12
CA ALA A 127 -1.88 4.50 -0.86
C ALA A 127 -1.69 6.03 -0.83
N THR A 128 -2.04 6.76 -1.90
CA THR A 128 -1.99 8.23 -1.95
C THR A 128 -3.37 8.87 -1.73
N GLY A 129 -3.36 10.15 -1.35
CA GLY A 129 -4.57 10.95 -1.22
C GLY A 129 -5.45 10.58 -0.03
N THR A 130 -6.71 10.99 -0.10
CA THR A 130 -7.70 10.76 0.98
C THR A 130 -7.95 9.28 1.21
N LEU A 131 -8.11 8.51 0.13
CA LEU A 131 -8.32 7.06 0.22
C LEU A 131 -7.11 6.35 0.83
N GLY A 132 -5.90 6.71 0.40
CA GLY A 132 -4.67 6.13 0.95
C GLY A 132 -4.50 6.38 2.45
N ILE A 133 -4.85 7.59 2.91
CA ILE A 133 -4.91 7.92 4.33
C ILE A 133 -5.96 7.07 5.06
N ALA A 134 -7.19 7.01 4.54
CA ALA A 134 -8.27 6.24 5.14
C ALA A 134 -7.91 4.75 5.28
N ARG A 135 -7.33 4.14 4.23
CA ARG A 135 -6.83 2.77 4.26
C ARG A 135 -5.72 2.56 5.29
N THR A 136 -4.81 3.53 5.42
CA THR A 136 -3.73 3.47 6.41
C THR A 136 -4.30 3.52 7.84
N LEU A 137 -5.25 4.42 8.10
CA LEU A 137 -5.93 4.51 9.40
C LEU A 137 -6.70 3.22 9.72
N PHE A 138 -7.42 2.68 8.74
CA PHE A 138 -8.15 1.42 8.89
C PHE A 138 -7.22 0.25 9.23
N TYR A 139 -6.11 0.11 8.50
CA TYR A 139 -5.10 -0.91 8.80
C TYR A 139 -4.51 -0.74 10.20
N LYS A 140 -4.12 0.49 10.58
CA LYS A 140 -3.58 0.79 11.90
C LYS A 140 -4.57 0.51 13.03
N GLY A 141 -5.84 0.80 12.82
CA GLY A 141 -6.92 0.42 13.74
C GLY A 141 -6.98 -1.10 13.94
N ASN A 142 -6.89 -1.88 12.86
CA ASN A 142 -6.91 -3.34 12.91
C ASN A 142 -5.70 -3.94 13.63
N VAL A 143 -4.53 -3.30 13.55
CA VAL A 143 -3.31 -3.71 14.30
C VAL A 143 -3.15 -3.01 15.65
N CYS A 144 -4.19 -2.28 16.11
CA CYS A 144 -4.22 -1.55 17.38
C CYS A 144 -3.06 -0.55 17.56
N GLU A 145 -2.60 0.07 16.47
CA GLU A 145 -1.59 1.13 16.51
C GLU A 145 -2.25 2.51 16.76
N PRO A 146 -1.63 3.37 17.58
CA PRO A 146 -2.16 4.69 17.87
C PRO A 146 -2.05 5.63 16.67
N LEU A 147 -2.81 6.73 16.72
CA LEU A 147 -2.74 7.78 15.70
C LEU A 147 -1.42 8.56 15.74
N TYR A 148 -0.91 8.83 16.93
CA TYR A 148 0.32 9.60 17.16
C TYR A 148 0.99 9.14 18.45
N SER A 149 2.20 9.63 18.70
CA SER A 149 2.91 9.46 19.98
C SER A 149 3.18 10.82 20.64
N LEU A 150 3.61 10.80 21.90
CA LEU A 150 4.02 11.99 22.63
C LEU A 150 5.53 11.99 22.83
N LEU A 151 6.12 13.18 22.74
CA LEU A 151 7.50 13.44 23.12
C LEU A 151 7.66 13.40 24.65
N PRO A 152 8.89 13.27 25.18
CA PRO A 152 9.13 13.27 26.63
C PRO A 152 8.62 14.50 27.39
N ASN A 153 8.46 15.63 26.69
CA ASN A 153 7.91 16.87 27.24
C ASN A 153 6.37 16.95 27.18
N GLY A 154 5.69 15.85 26.82
CA GLY A 154 4.22 15.77 26.75
C GLY A 154 3.59 16.36 25.49
N ARG A 155 4.38 16.95 24.58
CA ARG A 155 3.88 17.47 23.31
C ARG A 155 3.67 16.36 22.29
N VAL A 156 2.71 16.57 21.39
CA VAL A 156 2.44 15.67 20.27
C VAL A 156 3.66 15.59 19.35
N SER A 157 4.13 14.38 19.07
CA SER A 157 5.18 14.17 18.08
C SER A 157 4.60 14.33 16.67
N ASP A 158 5.41 14.77 15.71
CA ASP A 158 5.05 14.80 14.30
C ASP A 158 5.32 13.47 13.58
N GLY A 159 5.85 12.46 14.29
CA GLY A 159 6.14 11.14 13.74
C GLY A 159 7.51 11.00 13.07
N THR A 160 8.27 12.07 12.86
CA THR A 160 9.53 12.03 12.08
C THR A 160 10.59 11.14 12.72
N ASN A 161 10.70 11.17 14.05
CA ASN A 161 11.70 10.43 14.82
C ASN A 161 11.06 9.43 15.81
N ASP A 162 9.82 9.04 15.53
CA ASP A 162 9.09 8.11 16.40
C ASP A 162 9.65 6.69 16.25
N GLU A 163 10.04 6.08 17.37
CA GLU A 163 10.40 4.66 17.42
C GLU A 163 9.16 3.76 17.46
N ARG A 164 8.08 4.24 18.09
CA ARG A 164 6.82 3.49 18.21
C ARG A 164 5.97 3.68 16.96
N PRO A 165 5.43 2.60 16.37
CA PRO A 165 4.50 2.70 15.25
C PRO A 165 3.27 3.55 15.61
N SER A 166 2.94 4.50 14.74
CA SER A 166 1.74 5.33 14.82
C SER A 166 1.32 5.78 13.42
N PHE A 167 0.13 6.35 13.24
CA PHE A 167 -0.25 6.93 11.95
C PHE A 167 0.71 8.05 11.53
N PHE A 168 1.09 8.96 12.45
CA PHE A 168 2.01 10.05 12.15
C PHE A 168 3.41 9.52 11.76
N GLN A 169 3.89 8.50 12.46
CA GLN A 169 5.15 7.85 12.11
C GLN A 169 5.11 7.24 10.71
N GLU A 170 4.04 6.54 10.33
CA GLU A 170 3.89 5.97 8.98
C GLU A 170 3.73 7.06 7.91
N TYR A 171 3.07 8.17 8.25
CA TYR A 171 2.94 9.31 7.36
C TYR A 171 4.31 9.86 6.99
N LYS A 172 5.15 10.18 7.98
CA LYS A 172 6.51 10.71 7.78
C LYS A 172 7.47 9.69 7.20
N TYR A 173 7.34 8.42 7.60
CA TYR A 173 8.22 7.37 7.11
C TYR A 173 7.94 7.01 5.65
N LYS A 174 6.66 6.86 5.29
CA LYS A 174 6.21 6.31 4.00
C LYS A 174 5.35 7.28 3.21
N LEU A 175 4.18 7.67 3.72
CA LEU A 175 3.13 8.29 2.89
C LEU A 175 3.59 9.61 2.26
N GLU A 176 4.29 10.45 3.03
CA GLU A 176 4.88 11.70 2.55
C GLU A 176 5.92 11.46 1.44
N LYS A 177 6.66 10.36 1.52
CA LYS A 177 7.74 10.01 0.58
C LYS A 177 7.26 9.22 -0.64
N LEU A 178 6.00 8.78 -0.68
CA LEU A 178 5.45 8.06 -1.85
C LEU A 178 5.49 8.95 -3.10
N TYR A 179 5.18 10.23 -2.95
CA TYR A 179 5.04 11.19 -4.04
C TYR A 179 6.33 11.44 -4.85
N SER A 180 7.49 10.99 -4.37
CA SER A 180 8.78 11.11 -5.07
C SER A 180 9.31 9.77 -5.61
N ARG A 181 8.52 8.70 -5.58
CA ARG A 181 8.99 7.32 -5.83
C ARG A 181 8.15 6.54 -6.85
N PHE A 182 7.56 7.24 -7.82
CA PHE A 182 6.87 6.63 -8.95
C PHE A 182 7.82 6.37 -10.12
N TYR A 183 7.65 5.25 -10.81
CA TYR A 183 8.48 4.82 -11.92
C TYR A 183 7.99 5.31 -13.29
N THR A 184 6.68 5.53 -13.42
CA THR A 184 5.99 5.92 -14.65
C THR A 184 5.58 7.39 -14.60
N ALA A 185 5.52 8.03 -15.77
CA ALA A 185 5.11 9.43 -15.87
C ALA A 185 3.65 9.60 -15.45
N ARG A 186 2.76 8.70 -15.90
CA ARG A 186 1.34 8.71 -15.59
C ARG A 186 1.08 8.43 -14.10
N GLY A 187 1.79 7.48 -13.49
CA GLY A 187 1.64 7.22 -12.06
C GLY A 187 2.04 8.41 -11.19
N ASN A 188 3.11 9.11 -11.56
CA ASN A 188 3.55 10.33 -10.91
C ASN A 188 2.54 11.49 -11.06
N GLU A 189 1.89 11.63 -12.22
CA GLU A 189 0.84 12.62 -12.45
C GLU A 189 -0.34 12.43 -11.50
N ILE A 190 -0.91 11.21 -11.47
CA ILE A 190 -2.04 10.86 -10.61
C ILE A 190 -1.70 11.07 -9.13
N ALA A 191 -0.49 10.69 -8.72
CA ALA A 191 -0.03 10.91 -7.36
C ALA A 191 0.04 12.40 -7.00
N LYS A 192 0.60 13.23 -7.89
CA LYS A 192 0.71 14.69 -7.65
C LYS A 192 -0.65 15.36 -7.46
N GLU A 193 -1.66 14.96 -8.21
CA GLU A 193 -3.04 15.47 -8.04
C GLU A 193 -3.58 15.22 -6.62
N ARG A 194 -3.20 14.08 -6.03
CA ARG A 194 -3.66 13.64 -4.70
C ARG A 194 -2.82 14.21 -3.55
N TRP A 195 -1.66 14.80 -3.84
CA TRP A 195 -0.67 15.18 -2.84
C TRP A 195 -1.17 16.26 -1.87
N LYS A 196 -1.69 17.37 -2.42
CA LYS A 196 -2.13 18.52 -1.61
C LYS A 196 -3.11 18.11 -0.52
N THR A 197 -4.11 17.28 -0.87
CA THR A 197 -5.12 16.83 0.07
C THR A 197 -4.55 15.92 1.16
N ALA A 198 -3.58 15.06 0.83
CA ALA A 198 -2.93 14.23 1.83
C ALA A 198 -2.07 15.03 2.82
N VAL A 199 -1.42 16.10 2.36
CA VAL A 199 -0.69 17.05 3.22
C VAL A 199 -1.64 17.80 4.13
N SER A 200 -2.72 18.37 3.58
CA SER A 200 -3.72 19.08 4.38
C SER A 200 -4.32 18.20 5.48
N PHE A 201 -4.70 16.95 5.16
CA PHE A 201 -5.25 16.02 6.15
C PHE A 201 -4.30 15.80 7.33
N TYR A 202 -3.03 15.51 7.07
CA TYR A 202 -2.04 15.27 8.12
C TYR A 202 -1.78 16.53 8.95
N GLU A 203 -1.60 17.69 8.30
CA GLU A 203 -1.33 18.95 9.00
C GLU A 203 -2.53 19.41 9.84
N ASP A 204 -3.76 19.23 9.34
CA ASP A 204 -4.99 19.53 10.08
C ASP A 204 -5.11 18.63 11.31
N MET A 205 -4.95 17.32 11.14
CA MET A 205 -4.99 16.36 12.24
C MET A 205 -3.91 16.64 13.30
N LYS A 206 -2.67 16.93 12.88
CA LYS A 206 -1.58 17.30 13.79
C LYS A 206 -1.90 18.56 14.57
N ARG A 207 -2.44 19.59 13.92
CA ARG A 207 -2.84 20.84 14.56
C ARG A 207 -3.95 20.61 15.59
N GLU A 208 -5.02 19.91 15.22
CA GLU A 208 -6.16 19.63 16.10
C GLU A 208 -5.75 18.91 17.39
N VAL A 209 -4.88 17.91 17.27
CA VAL A 209 -4.36 17.18 18.43
C VAL A 209 -3.42 18.08 19.23
N SER A 210 -2.46 18.76 18.60
CA SER A 210 -1.49 19.61 19.29
C SER A 210 -2.17 20.73 20.09
N ASP A 211 -3.16 21.39 19.48
CA ASP A 211 -3.97 22.43 20.13
C ASP A 211 -4.67 21.91 21.39
N SER A 212 -5.18 20.67 21.35
CA SER A 212 -5.87 20.05 22.48
C SER A 212 -4.91 19.76 23.64
N TYR A 213 -3.69 19.29 23.35
CA TYR A 213 -2.68 19.02 24.37
C TYR A 213 -2.13 20.31 24.97
N ASP A 214 -1.72 21.27 24.13
CA ASP A 214 -1.08 22.50 24.60
C ASP A 214 -2.07 23.33 25.45
N LYS A 215 -3.29 23.57 24.94
CA LYS A 215 -4.33 24.30 25.71
C LYS A 215 -4.81 23.50 26.92
N GLY A 216 -4.99 22.19 26.76
CA GLY A 216 -5.49 21.32 27.81
C GLY A 216 -4.55 21.22 29.01
N MET A 217 -3.25 21.06 28.78
CA MET A 217 -2.25 21.02 29.85
C MET A 217 -2.18 22.36 30.59
N ASP A 218 -2.18 23.48 29.88
CA ASP A 218 -2.16 24.81 30.49
C ASP A 218 -3.39 25.07 31.38
N LEU A 219 -4.58 24.69 30.90
CA LEU A 219 -5.83 24.83 31.67
C LEU A 219 -5.85 23.91 32.88
N LEU A 220 -5.47 22.64 32.70
CA LEU A 220 -5.45 21.67 33.79
C LEU A 220 -4.51 22.14 34.90
N ASN A 221 -3.29 22.56 34.55
CA ASN A 221 -2.29 23.07 35.50
C ASN A 221 -2.80 24.28 36.31
N LYS A 222 -3.65 25.14 35.72
CA LYS A 222 -4.26 26.28 36.43
C LYS A 222 -5.40 25.87 37.37
N ILE A 223 -6.11 24.78 37.07
CA ILE A 223 -7.27 24.31 37.84
C ILE A 223 -6.85 23.47 39.05
N ILE A 224 -5.77 22.70 38.92
CA ILE A 224 -5.29 21.79 39.97
C ILE A 224 -4.29 22.45 40.95
N GLN A 225 -3.97 23.73 40.75
CA GLN A 225 -3.20 24.57 41.68
C GLN A 225 -4.13 25.24 42.69
#